data_AF-A0A8X7BDN5-F1
#
_entry.id   AF-A0A8X7BDN5-F1
#
_cell.length_a   1.000
_cell.length_b   1.000
_cell.length_c   1.000
_cell.angle_alpha   90.00
_cell.angle_beta   90.00
_cell.angle_gamma   90.00
#
_symmetry.space_group_name_H-M   'P 1'
#
loop_
_entity.id
_entity.type
_entity.pdbx_description
1 polymer ?
#
loop_
_entity_poly.entity_id
_entity_poly.type
_entity_poly.pdbx_seq_one_letter_code
_entity_poly.pdbx_strand_id
1 'polypeptide(L)'
;MIRADVGVAIVPQTISRHLADANLKSKRPFHALPLTPEHRQLLLQWCQARSMWNVTDWQKVVFSDESRFVWGTDDNRVWVWRRPDER
;
A
#
# COMPACT_ATOMS: atom_id res chain seq x y z
N MET A 1 -19.12 -19.41 7.75
CA MET A 1 -20.35 -19.36 6.94
C MET A 1 -20.83 -17.92 6.96
N ILE A 2 -20.69 -17.18 5.87
CA ILE A 2 -21.16 -15.78 5.80
C ILE A 2 -22.65 -15.86 5.50
N ARG A 3 -23.50 -15.41 6.43
CA ARG A 3 -24.95 -15.37 6.24
C ARG A 3 -25.30 -14.19 5.35
N ALA A 4 -25.99 -14.43 4.25
CA ALA A 4 -26.70 -13.37 3.55
C ALA A 4 -27.92 -12.94 4.39
N ASP A 5 -28.32 -11.69 4.27
CA ASP A 5 -29.54 -11.14 4.89
C ASP A 5 -30.82 -11.93 4.52
N VAL A 6 -30.73 -12.74 3.47
CA VAL A 6 -31.82 -13.58 2.90
C VAL A 6 -31.84 -15.01 3.48
N GLY A 7 -31.06 -15.33 4.52
CA GLY A 7 -31.10 -16.64 5.20
C GLY A 7 -30.51 -17.82 4.39
N VAL A 8 -29.96 -17.56 3.20
CA VAL A 8 -29.32 -18.58 2.36
C VAL A 8 -27.84 -18.74 2.73
N ALA A 9 -27.40 -19.99 2.85
CA ALA A 9 -26.02 -20.38 3.07
C ALA A 9 -25.17 -20.11 1.82
N ILE A 10 -24.28 -19.11 1.86
CA ILE A 10 -23.35 -18.84 0.76
C ILE A 10 -22.01 -19.54 1.01
N VAL A 11 -21.53 -20.28 0.01
CA VAL A 11 -20.17 -20.86 0.00
C VAL A 11 -19.15 -19.87 -0.57
N PRO A 12 -17.88 -19.87 -0.10
CA PRO A 12 -16.85 -18.94 -0.57
C PRO A 12 -16.65 -18.91 -2.08
N GLN A 13 -16.86 -20.06 -2.75
CA GLN A 13 -16.74 -20.17 -4.20
C GLN A 13 -17.76 -19.31 -4.95
N THR A 14 -18.99 -19.21 -4.45
CA THR A 14 -20.04 -18.35 -5.03
C THR A 14 -19.65 -16.88 -4.93
N ILE A 15 -19.07 -16.46 -3.80
CA ILE A 15 -18.57 -15.10 -3.60
C ILE A 15 -17.44 -14.79 -4.58
N SER A 16 -16.47 -15.70 -4.71
CA SER A 16 -15.34 -15.51 -5.64
C SER A 16 -15.78 -15.42 -7.10
N ARG A 17 -16.75 -16.24 -7.52
CA ARG A 17 -17.31 -16.17 -8.89
C ARG A 17 -18.01 -14.85 -9.12
N HIS A 18 -18.88 -14.44 -8.20
CA HIS A 18 -19.61 -13.19 -8.33
C HIS A 18 -18.68 -11.96 -8.39
N LEU A 19 -17.62 -11.95 -7.58
CA LEU A 19 -16.60 -10.90 -7.63
C LEU A 19 -15.82 -10.91 -8.95
N ALA A 20 -15.52 -12.09 -9.49
CA ALA A 20 -14.88 -12.22 -10.80
C ALA A 20 -15.80 -11.75 -11.95
N ASP A 21 -17.08 -12.10 -11.90
CA ASP A 21 -18.10 -11.67 -12.86
C ASP A 21 -18.26 -10.13 -12.84
N ALA A 22 -18.12 -9.52 -11.66
CA ALA A 22 -18.08 -8.07 -11.48
C ALA A 22 -16.73 -7.42 -11.88
N ASN A 23 -15.78 -8.19 -12.42
CA ASN A 23 -14.42 -7.79 -12.77
C ASN A 23 -13.64 -7.15 -11.60
N LEU A 24 -13.86 -7.64 -10.38
CA LEU A 24 -13.15 -7.22 -9.18
C LEU A 24 -12.00 -8.16 -8.87
N LYS A 25 -10.86 -7.58 -8.50
CA LYS A 25 -9.66 -8.30 -8.08
C LYS A 25 -9.32 -7.94 -6.64
N SER A 26 -8.92 -8.96 -5.87
CA SER A 26 -8.36 -8.75 -4.54
C SER A 26 -7.02 -8.03 -4.68
N LYS A 27 -6.90 -6.84 -4.07
CA LYS A 27 -5.69 -6.01 -4.06
C LYS A 27 -5.38 -5.59 -2.63
N ARG A 28 -4.10 -5.38 -2.34
CA ARG A 28 -3.68 -4.66 -1.12
C ARG A 28 -3.83 -3.16 -1.37
N PRO A 29 -4.55 -2.41 -0.52
CA PRO A 29 -4.59 -0.96 -0.63
C PRO A 29 -3.18 -0.38 -0.55
N PHE A 30 -2.89 0.57 -1.43
CA PHE A 30 -1.66 1.35 -1.33
C PHE A 30 -1.83 2.43 -0.27
N HIS A 31 -1.09 2.32 0.83
CA HIS A 31 -1.00 3.36 1.85
C HIS A 31 0.29 4.16 1.65
N ALA A 32 0.15 5.42 1.24
CA ALA A 32 1.23 6.39 1.25
C ALA A 32 0.76 7.69 1.87
N LEU A 33 1.66 8.38 2.55
CA LEU A 33 1.39 9.71 3.04
C LEU A 33 1.22 10.65 1.82
N PRO A 34 0.11 11.42 1.75
CA PRO A 34 -0.07 12.36 0.67
C PRO A 34 1.01 13.44 0.74
N LEU A 35 1.88 13.47 -0.27
CA LEU A 35 2.88 14.53 -0.40
C LEU A 35 2.21 15.80 -0.92
N THR A 36 2.38 16.90 -0.20
CA THR A 36 2.04 18.25 -0.68
C THR A 36 2.89 18.59 -1.92
N PRO A 37 2.45 19.50 -2.80
CA PRO A 37 3.24 19.92 -3.95
C PRO A 37 4.64 20.42 -3.57
N GLU A 38 4.75 21.15 -2.47
CA GLU A 38 6.02 21.65 -1.94
C GLU A 38 6.96 20.52 -1.52
N HIS A 39 6.46 19.52 -0.79
CA HIS A 39 7.26 18.35 -0.42
C HIS A 39 7.77 17.61 -1.65
N ARG A 40 6.95 17.46 -2.70
CA ARG A 40 7.38 16.82 -3.95
C ARG A 40 8.52 17.57 -4.62
N GLN A 41 8.42 18.90 -4.67
CA GLN A 41 9.45 19.75 -5.28
C GLN A 41 10.77 19.66 -4.50
N LEU A 42 10.72 19.74 -3.18
CA LEU A 42 11.90 19.63 -2.32
C LEU A 42 12.57 18.26 -2.45
N LEU A 43 11.78 17.18 -2.42
CA LEU A 43 12.31 15.82 -2.61
C LEU A 43 12.95 15.64 -3.99
N LEU A 44 12.33 16.18 -5.04
CA LEU A 44 12.89 16.11 -6.39
C LEU A 44 14.22 16.85 -6.49
N GLN A 45 14.29 18.08 -5.98
CA GLN A 45 15.54 18.86 -5.94
C GLN A 45 16.62 18.14 -5.13
N TRP A 46 16.26 17.57 -3.98
CA TRP A 46 17.18 16.82 -3.14
C TRP A 46 17.77 15.61 -3.86
N CYS A 47 16.94 14.86 -4.60
CA CYS A 47 17.36 13.72 -5.42
C CYS A 47 18.24 14.17 -6.59
N GLN A 48 17.84 15.23 -7.31
CA GLN A 48 18.60 15.75 -8.44
C GLN A 48 20.00 16.22 -8.02
N ALA A 49 20.11 16.94 -6.91
CA ALA A 49 21.39 17.41 -6.36
C ALA A 49 22.34 16.27 -5.99
N ARG A 50 21.81 15.05 -5.75
CA ARG A 50 22.57 13.86 -5.35
C ARG A 50 22.58 12.75 -6.40
N SER A 51 22.06 13.03 -7.59
CA SER A 51 21.93 12.04 -8.68
C SER A 51 23.27 11.46 -9.13
N MET A 52 24.34 12.24 -9.01
CA MET A 52 25.71 11.85 -9.41
C MET A 52 26.58 11.41 -8.22
N TRP A 53 26.02 11.28 -7.02
CA TRP A 53 26.79 10.85 -5.85
C TRP A 53 27.27 9.41 -5.99
N ASN A 54 28.55 9.20 -5.71
CA ASN A 54 29.17 7.88 -5.69
C ASN A 54 29.16 7.29 -4.27
N VAL A 55 29.63 6.04 -4.13
CA VAL A 55 29.67 5.31 -2.85
C VAL A 55 30.42 6.08 -1.76
N THR A 56 31.52 6.73 -2.09
CA THR A 56 32.34 7.50 -1.14
C THR A 56 31.60 8.74 -0.62
N ASP A 57 30.75 9.34 -1.44
CA ASP A 57 29.92 10.47 -1.01
C ASP A 57 28.82 10.02 -0.06
N TRP A 58 28.21 8.86 -0.31
CA TRP A 58 27.23 8.26 0.61
C TRP A 58 27.83 7.83 1.95
N GLN A 59 29.09 7.37 1.96
CA GLN A 59 29.80 7.00 3.20
C GLN A 59 29.98 8.16 4.18
N LYS A 60 29.91 9.41 3.71
CA LYS A 60 30.01 10.60 4.57
C LYS A 60 28.69 10.94 5.28
N VAL A 61 27.58 10.29 4.90
CA VAL A 61 26.25 10.57 5.46
C VAL A 61 25.95 9.57 6.58
N VAL A 62 25.61 10.11 7.75
CA VAL A 62 25.05 9.34 8.86
C VAL A 62 23.54 9.54 8.86
N PHE A 63 22.79 8.45 8.70
CA PHE A 63 21.33 8.45 8.79
C PHE A 63 20.90 8.13 10.23
N SER A 64 19.90 8.86 10.73
CA SER A 64 19.24 8.56 11.99
C SER A 64 17.72 8.66 11.81
N ASP A 65 16.99 7.74 12.43
CA ASP A 65 15.54 7.73 12.47
C ASP A 65 15.07 6.98 13.73
N GLU A 66 13.83 7.23 14.13
CA GLU A 66 13.20 6.54 15.26
C GLU A 66 12.25 5.46 14.75
N SER A 67 12.44 4.22 15.19
CA SER A 67 11.57 3.10 14.82
C SER A 67 10.80 2.57 16.01
N ARG A 68 9.51 2.27 15.79
CA ARG A 68 8.65 1.63 16.78
C ARG A 68 8.75 0.11 16.65
N PHE A 69 9.11 -0.58 17.73
CA PHE A 69 9.09 -2.04 17.81
C PHE A 69 7.86 -2.50 18.59
N VAL A 70 7.03 -3.37 17.98
CA VAL A 70 5.82 -3.94 18.59
C VAL A 70 5.80 -5.46 18.45
N TRP A 71 5.21 -6.15 19.42
CA TRP A 71 5.15 -7.62 19.48
C TRP A 71 4.20 -8.26 18.44
N GLY A 72 3.28 -7.47 17.85
CA GLY A 72 2.40 -7.91 16.78
C GLY A 72 2.15 -6.78 15.79
N THR A 73 2.04 -7.12 14.50
CA THR A 73 1.77 -6.15 13.43
C THR A 73 0.28 -5.80 13.41
N ASP A 74 -0.08 -4.58 13.82
CA ASP A 74 -1.35 -3.98 13.42
C ASP A 74 -1.13 -3.20 12.12
N ASP A 75 -0.77 -3.93 11.06
CA ASP A 75 -0.53 -3.32 9.75
C ASP A 75 -1.83 -2.77 9.13
N ASN A 76 -3.00 -3.10 9.71
CA ASN A 76 -4.35 -2.83 9.17
C ASN A 76 -4.47 -3.08 7.65
N ARG A 77 -3.64 -3.99 7.12
CA ARG A 77 -3.51 -4.32 5.70
C ARG A 77 -4.62 -5.28 5.30
N VAL A 78 -5.84 -4.77 5.29
CA VAL A 78 -7.02 -5.49 4.83
C VAL A 78 -7.01 -5.56 3.31
N TRP A 79 -7.24 -6.75 2.75
CA TRP A 79 -7.42 -6.90 1.31
C TRP A 79 -8.76 -6.31 0.90
N VAL A 80 -8.75 -5.56 -0.20
CA VAL A 80 -9.95 -4.95 -0.78
C VAL A 80 -10.21 -5.52 -2.17
N TRP A 81 -11.47 -5.62 -2.56
CA TRP A 81 -11.86 -5.99 -3.92
C TRP A 81 -12.07 -4.73 -4.74
N ARG A 82 -11.30 -4.56 -5.81
CA ARG A 82 -11.28 -3.34 -6.64
C ARG A 82 -11.19 -3.69 -8.12
N ARG A 83 -11.63 -2.76 -8.96
CA ARG A 83 -11.45 -2.89 -10.41
C ARG A 83 -9.98 -2.76 -10.81
N PRO A 84 -9.59 -3.22 -12.01
CA PRO A 84 -8.21 -3.16 -12.46
C PRO A 84 -7.63 -1.74 -12.50
N ASP A 85 -8.44 -0.74 -12.85
CA ASP A 85 -8.12 0.68 -13.01
C ASP A 85 -8.11 1.49 -11.71
N GLU A 86 -8.66 0.93 -10.63
CA GLU A 86 -8.67 1.57 -9.31
C GLU A 86 -7.35 1.33 -8.56
N ARG A 87 -6.83 2.40 -7.95
CA ARG A 87 -5.61 2.39 -7.14
C ARG A 87 -5.91 2.17 -5.67
#